data_AF-A0A3D1KUS3-F1
#
_entry.id   AF-A0A3D1KUS3-F1
#
_cell.length_a   1.000
_cell.length_b   1.000
_cell.length_c   1.000
_cell.angle_alpha   90.00
_cell.angle_beta   90.00
_cell.angle_gamma   90.00
#
_symmetry.space_group_name_H-M   'P 1'
#
loop_
_entity.id
_entity.type
_entity.pdbx_description
1 polymer ?
#
loop_
_entity_poly.entity_id
_entity_poly.type
_entity_poly.pdbx_seq_one_letter_code
_entity_poly.pdbx_strand_id
1 'polypeptide(L)'
;MLICIFLLKFFFIIFIVAFFETSSLKNSYLSVRFKNISKRTYFDQWGTGDNINLKAYSLVDLFASHQLIKDRVSLFVQANNIFNESYVETIGYSTKGRNFKVGMNFKF
;
A
#
# COMPACT_ATOMS: atom_id res chain seq x y z
N MET A 1 15.37 14.20 -2.44
CA MET A 1 14.91 13.06 -1.61
C MET A 1 13.86 13.60 -0.67
N LEU A 2 12.58 13.38 -0.96
CA LEU A 2 11.47 13.93 -0.18
C LEU A 2 10.87 12.77 0.63
N ILE A 3 11.02 12.82 1.96
CA ILE A 3 10.45 11.83 2.88
C ILE A 3 9.19 12.48 3.46
N CYS A 4 8.02 12.08 2.99
CA CYS A 4 6.74 12.52 3.56
C CYS A 4 6.22 11.43 4.50
N ILE A 5 6.20 11.72 5.80
CA ILE A 5 5.58 10.87 6.83
C ILE A 5 4.21 11.46 7.14
N PHE A 6 3.14 10.76 6.77
CA PHE A 6 1.78 11.16 7.12
C PHE A 6 1.36 10.45 8.41
N LEU A 7 1.25 11.21 9.50
CA LEU A 7 0.80 10.70 10.79
C LEU A 7 -0.65 11.16 11.04
N LEU A 8 -1.64 10.32 10.72
CA LEU A 8 -3.05 10.63 10.99
C LEU A 8 -3.43 10.00 12.34
N LYS A 9 -3.56 10.84 13.37
CA LYS A 9 -3.96 10.42 14.73
C LYS A 9 -5.47 10.53 14.85
N PHE A 10 -6.19 9.44 14.60
CA PHE A 10 -7.58 9.29 15.06
C PHE A 10 -7.58 8.40 16.31
N PHE A 11 -8.30 8.85 17.32
CA PHE A 11 -8.47 8.28 18.65
C PHE A 11 -8.34 6.73 18.66
N PHE A 12 -7.31 6.22 19.36
CA PHE A 12 -6.97 4.79 19.56
C PHE A 12 -6.44 3.93 18.40
N ILE A 13 -6.29 4.44 17.17
CA ILE A 13 -5.73 3.65 16.05
C ILE A 13 -4.43 4.30 15.58
N ILE A 14 -3.29 3.66 15.87
CA ILE A 14 -2.01 4.05 15.27
C ILE A 14 -1.98 3.51 13.84
N PHE A 15 -2.09 4.44 12.89
CA PHE A 15 -1.95 4.21 11.47
C PHE A 15 -0.68 4.92 10.99
N ILE A 16 0.32 4.15 10.59
CA ILE A 16 1.60 4.69 10.11
C ILE A 16 1.74 4.32 8.64
N VAL A 17 1.91 5.33 7.80
CA VAL A 17 2.32 5.13 6.41
C VAL A 17 3.61 5.90 6.19
N ALA A 18 4.64 5.16 5.80
CA ALA A 18 5.90 5.70 5.34
C ALA A 18 5.99 5.48 3.83
N PHE A 19 6.44 6.51 3.13
CA PHE A 19 6.59 6.49 1.70
C PHE A 19 7.96 7.03 1.34
N PHE A 20 8.70 6.23 0.56
CA PHE A 20 10.02 6.58 0.07
C PHE A 20 9.99 6.55 -1.44
N GLU A 21 10.35 7.66 -2.06
CA GLU A 21 10.37 7.80 -3.52
C GLU A 21 11.74 8.30 -3.96
N THR A 22 12.22 7.77 -5.08
CA THR A 22 13.45 8.24 -5.70
C THR A 22 13.36 8.19 -7.22
N SER A 23 13.78 9.28 -7.86
CA SER A 23 13.99 9.41 -9.30
C SER A 23 15.48 9.56 -9.64
N SER A 24 16.36 9.06 -8.76
CA SER A 24 17.81 9.26 -8.86
C SER A 24 18.47 8.57 -10.06
N LEU A 25 17.76 7.67 -10.74
CA LEU A 25 18.21 7.00 -11.96
C LEU A 25 17.59 7.72 -13.16
N LYS A 26 18.37 7.95 -14.23
CA LYS A 26 17.85 8.58 -15.45
C LYS A 26 16.59 7.85 -15.91
N ASN A 27 15.52 8.61 -16.12
CA ASN A 27 14.26 8.13 -16.67
C ASN A 27 13.57 7.04 -15.82
N SER A 28 13.99 6.83 -14.57
CA SER A 28 13.42 5.79 -13.70
C SER A 28 12.90 6.41 -12.42
N TYR A 29 11.77 5.90 -11.95
CA TYR A 29 11.16 6.27 -10.68
C TYR A 29 10.87 5.01 -9.89
N LEU A 30 11.31 5.00 -8.64
CA LEU A 30 11.10 3.93 -7.68
C LEU A 30 10.31 4.50 -6.50
N SER A 31 9.32 3.77 -6.03
CA SER A 31 8.67 4.05 -4.76
C SER A 31 8.44 2.80 -3.93
N VAL A 32 8.62 2.99 -2.63
CA VAL A 32 8.44 1.99 -1.59
C VAL A 32 7.44 2.55 -0.60
N ARG A 33 6.39 1.78 -0.31
CA ARG A 33 5.35 2.13 0.64
C ARG A 33 5.32 1.11 1.75
N PHE A 34 5.48 1.58 2.98
CA PHE A 34 5.30 0.80 4.18
C PHE A 34 4.03 1.29 4.89
N LYS A 35 3.09 0.40 5.17
CA LYS A 35 1.83 0.68 5.85
C LYS A 35 1.71 -0.22 7.05
N ASN A 36 1.59 0.34 8.24
CA ASN A 36 1.34 -0.41 9.47
C ASN A 36 0.03 0.07 10.11
N ILE A 37 -0.86 -0.88 10.40
CA ILE A 37 -2.10 -0.63 11.13
C ILE A 37 -2.06 -1.44 12.42
N SER A 38 -2.31 -0.75 13.53
CA SER A 38 -2.43 -1.39 14.85
C SER A 38 -3.73 -2.17 15.02
N LYS A 39 -3.75 -3.06 16.03
CA LYS A 39 -4.94 -3.81 16.41
C LYS A 39 -6.08 -2.86 16.75
N ARG A 40 -7.31 -3.24 16.40
CA ARG A 40 -8.51 -2.46 16.69
C ARG A 40 -9.69 -3.36 16.98
N THR A 41 -10.55 -2.92 17.87
CA THR A 41 -11.79 -3.60 18.23
C THR A 41 -12.94 -2.90 17.51
N TYR A 42 -13.75 -3.67 16.80
CA TYR A 42 -14.94 -3.17 16.12
C TYR A 42 -16.17 -3.79 16.77
N PHE A 43 -17.12 -2.96 17.20
CA PHE A 43 -18.38 -3.46 17.74
C PHE A 43 -19.38 -3.70 16.61
N ASP A 44 -19.82 -4.94 16.46
CA ASP A 44 -20.79 -5.32 15.44
C ASP A 44 -22.22 -5.05 15.93
N GLN A 45 -22.72 -3.84 15.68
CA GLN A 45 -24.04 -3.40 16.13
C GLN A 45 -25.22 -4.04 15.36
N TRP A 46 -24.99 -4.53 14.14
CA TRP A 46 -26.06 -5.01 13.24
C TRP A 46 -25.98 -6.51 12.90
N GLY A 47 -24.94 -7.21 13.32
CA GLY A 47 -24.80 -8.65 13.21
C GLY A 47 -24.87 -9.34 14.57
N THR A 48 -23.70 -9.77 15.05
CA THR A 48 -23.54 -10.69 16.19
C THR A 48 -23.75 -10.01 17.55
N GLY A 49 -23.66 -8.67 17.64
CA GLY A 49 -23.69 -7.93 18.89
C GLY A 49 -22.38 -7.99 19.69
N ASP A 50 -21.32 -8.56 19.09
CA ASP A 50 -20.04 -8.82 19.73
C ASP A 50 -18.92 -7.91 19.23
N ASN A 51 -17.85 -7.80 20.05
CA ASN A 51 -16.62 -7.10 19.65
C ASN A 51 -15.74 -7.99 18.77
N ILE A 52 -15.58 -7.60 17.51
CA ILE A 52 -14.67 -8.23 16.55
C ILE A 52 -13.28 -7.60 16.68
N ASN A 53 -12.31 -8.40 17.10
CA ASN A 53 -10.92 -7.97 17.23
C ASN A 53 -10.18 -8.15 15.89
N LEU A 54 -9.83 -7.03 15.26
CA LEU A 54 -8.99 -7.01 14.06
C LEU A 54 -7.52 -6.95 14.46
N LYS A 55 -6.75 -7.93 13.97
CA LYS A 55 -5.31 -8.04 14.22
C LYS A 55 -4.56 -6.87 13.56
N ALA A 56 -3.47 -6.46 14.20
CA ALA A 56 -2.52 -5.54 13.59
C ALA A 56 -1.88 -6.19 12.36
N TYR A 57 -1.54 -5.39 11.35
CA TYR A 57 -0.87 -5.87 10.16
C TYR A 57 0.07 -4.81 9.57
N SER A 58 1.05 -5.28 8.81
CA SER A 58 1.99 -4.43 8.06
C SER A 58 2.02 -4.86 6.61
N LEU A 59 2.03 -3.90 5.70
CA LEU A 59 2.12 -4.12 4.27
C LEU A 59 3.30 -3.35 3.71
N VAL A 60 3.98 -3.99 2.76
CA VAL A 60 5.02 -3.36 1.96
C VAL A 60 4.67 -3.51 0.50
N ASP A 61 4.59 -2.37 -0.16
CA ASP A 61 4.34 -2.27 -1.58
C ASP A 61 5.53 -1.60 -2.27
N LEU A 62 5.92 -2.15 -3.40
CA LEU A 62 6.94 -1.62 -4.28
C LEU A 62 6.32 -1.21 -5.61
N PHE A 63 6.78 -0.09 -6.13
CA PHE A 63 6.46 0.36 -7.46
C PHE A 63 7.72 0.86 -8.13
N ALA A 64 7.94 0.45 -9.37
CA ALA A 64 9.02 0.97 -10.19
C ALA A 64 8.46 1.31 -11.57
N SER A 65 8.96 2.38 -12.16
CA SER A 65 8.64 2.76 -13.52
C SER A 65 9.89 3.25 -14.22
N HIS A 66 9.98 2.98 -15.52
CA HIS A 66 11.10 3.36 -16.35
C HIS A 66 10.59 3.87 -17.69
N GLN A 67 11.01 5.07 -18.10
CA GLN A 67 10.70 5.62 -19.41
C GLN A 67 11.72 5.10 -20.43
N LEU A 68 11.29 4.16 -21.28
CA LEU A 68 12.09 3.65 -22.40
C LEU A 68 12.31 4.72 -23.47
N ILE A 69 11.22 5.41 -23.84
CA ILE A 69 11.25 6.54 -24.75
C ILE A 69 10.64 7.71 -24.00
N LYS A 70 11.42 8.78 -23.85
CA LYS A 70 11.00 9.98 -23.14
C LYS A 70 9.64 10.45 -23.67
N ASP A 71 8.68 10.59 -22.75
CA ASP A 71 7.31 11.05 -22.98
C ASP A 71 6.44 10.20 -23.93
N ARG A 72 6.92 9.07 -24.45
CA ARG A 72 6.14 8.19 -25.36
C ARG A 72 5.89 6.80 -24.80
N VAL A 73 6.91 6.16 -24.22
CA VAL A 73 6.82 4.77 -23.76
C VAL A 73 7.40 4.65 -22.37
N SER A 74 6.58 4.21 -21.42
CA SER A 74 7.05 3.86 -20.08
C SER A 74 6.61 2.47 -19.67
N LEU A 75 7.52 1.74 -19.04
CA LEU A 75 7.25 0.48 -18.37
C LEU A 75 6.97 0.77 -16.90
N PHE A 76 6.05 0.03 -16.30
CA PHE A 76 5.88 0.03 -14.86
C PHE A 76 5.69 -1.39 -14.33
N VAL A 77 6.22 -1.60 -13.14
CA VAL A 77 6.04 -2.80 -12.35
C VAL A 77 5.59 -2.41 -10.96
N GLN A 78 4.68 -3.20 -10.41
CA GLN A 78 4.10 -3.00 -9.09
C GLN A 78 4.01 -4.35 -8.39
N ALA A 79 4.49 -4.40 -7.16
CA ALA A 79 4.36 -5.55 -6.27
C ALA A 79 3.71 -5.07 -4.98
N ASN A 80 2.49 -5.52 -4.72
CA ASN A 80 1.74 -5.19 -3.51
C ASN A 80 1.76 -6.37 -2.55
N ASN A 81 1.79 -6.07 -1.26
CA ASN A 81 1.79 -7.06 -0.18
C ASN A 81 2.88 -8.13 -0.37
N ILE A 82 4.14 -7.69 -0.44
CA ILE A 82 5.28 -8.55 -0.81
C ILE A 82 5.47 -9.72 0.17
N PHE A 83 5.23 -9.46 1.46
CA PHE A 83 5.30 -10.46 2.52
C PHE A 83 4.08 -11.40 2.55
N ASN A 84 3.10 -11.21 1.66
CA ASN A 84 1.89 -12.02 1.56
C ASN A 84 1.12 -12.12 2.90
N GLU A 85 1.03 -11.00 3.60
CA GLU A 85 0.29 -10.91 4.86
C GLU A 85 -1.21 -11.04 4.59
N SER A 86 -1.89 -11.82 5.44
CA SER A 86 -3.35 -11.93 5.40
C SER A 86 -3.96 -10.95 6.41
N TYR A 87 -4.71 -9.97 5.91
CA TYR A 87 -5.20 -8.85 6.72
C TYR A 87 -6.66 -8.52 6.39
N VAL A 88 -7.32 -7.77 7.28
CA VAL A 88 -8.70 -7.30 7.08
C VAL A 88 -8.74 -5.78 7.18
N GLU A 89 -8.96 -5.12 6.04
CA GLU A 89 -9.12 -3.67 5.96
C GLU A 89 -10.51 -3.20 6.38
N THR A 90 -11.54 -3.90 5.89
CA THR A 90 -12.94 -3.60 6.17
C THR A 90 -13.66 -4.92 6.36
N ILE A 91 -14.45 -5.03 7.43
CA ILE A 91 -15.22 -6.23 7.73
C ILE A 91 -16.21 -6.48 6.60
N GLY A 92 -16.36 -7.75 6.20
CA GLY A 92 -17.21 -8.14 5.07
C GLY A 92 -16.57 -8.02 3.68
N TYR A 93 -15.34 -7.52 3.57
CA TYR A 93 -14.62 -7.44 2.31
C TYR A 93 -13.35 -8.29 2.32
N SER A 94 -13.17 -9.07 1.25
CA SER A 94 -11.92 -9.82 1.03
C SER A 94 -10.82 -8.87 0.60
N THR A 95 -9.68 -8.94 1.29
CA THR A 95 -8.46 -8.24 0.87
C THR A 95 -7.70 -9.08 -0.15
N LYS A 96 -6.90 -8.41 -0.98
CA LYS A 96 -5.99 -9.11 -1.88
C LYS A 96 -4.74 -9.52 -1.10
N GLY A 97 -4.28 -10.75 -1.29
CA GLY A 97 -2.97 -11.20 -0.83
C GLY A 97 -1.85 -10.53 -1.63
N ARG A 98 -0.74 -11.25 -1.86
CA ARG A 98 0.33 -10.75 -2.73
C ARG A 98 -0.15 -10.57 -4.17
N ASN A 99 0.07 -9.38 -4.73
CA ASN A 99 -0.33 -9.07 -6.10
C ASN A 99 0.81 -8.41 -6.88
N PHE A 100 1.02 -8.87 -8.11
CA PHE A 100 2.00 -8.29 -9.02
C PHE A 100 1.28 -7.73 -10.25
N LYS A 101 1.70 -6.56 -10.70
CA LYS A 101 1.25 -5.96 -11.95
C LYS A 101 2.48 -5.50 -12.73
N VAL A 102 2.46 -5.77 -14.02
CA VAL A 102 3.42 -5.22 -14.98
C VAL A 102 2.60 -4.63 -16.11
N GLY A 103 3.02 -3.49 -16.61
CA GLY A 103 2.34 -2.84 -17.71
C GLY A 103 3.27 -1.90 -18.46
N MET A 104 2.78 -1.48 -19.62
CA MET A 104 3.42 -0.44 -20.43
C MET A 104 2.39 0.63 -20.72
N ASN A 105 2.80 1.88 -20.61
CA ASN A 105 2.02 3.02 -21.02
C ASN A 105 2.58 3.55 -22.33
N PHE A 106 1.70 3.65 -23.33
CA PHE A 106 1.99 4.27 -24.62
C PHE A 106 1.24 5.61 -24.68
N LYS A 107 1.97 6.67 -24.98
CA LYS A 107 1.45 8.00 -25.24
C LYS A 107 1.80 8.36 -26.68
N PHE A 108 0.77 8.61 -27.49
CA PHE A 108 0.88 9.01 -28.89
C PHE A 108 1.00 10.51 -29.02
#